data_AF-A0A2E9B9J7-F1
#
_entry.id   AF-A0A2E9B9J7-F1
#
_cell.length_a   1.000
_cell.length_b   1.000
_cell.length_c   1.000
_cell.angle_alpha   90.00
_cell.angle_beta   90.00
_cell.angle_gamma   90.00
#
_symmetry.space_group_name_H-M   'P 1'
#
loop_
_entity.id
_entity.type
_entity.pdbx_description
1 polymer ?
#
loop_
_entity_poly.entity_id
_entity_poly.type
_entity_poly.pdbx_seq_one_letter_code
_entity_poly.pdbx_strand_id
1 'polypeptide(L)'
;MEIDKKVMMAELGGAFTVSLALGALGGIEWAIALAVVWMAFAGAHVLPVVTWCHMLTGDLSDGEGNWAANGMRLVAQVIGAILAVLCGTQFGEIETGWAATDMWITDIADGYWAVIWTITAGAVWWQMHTRCDTPWVSAVGLLLLGGMMTLSGATEMAASITSMGDGIVDTLVNWILDGAMVGLGALIGVKIDEAI
;
A
#
# COMPACT_ATOMS: atom_id res chain seq x y z
N MET A 1 3.66 23.32 -5.35
CA MET A 1 4.27 21.98 -5.53
C MET A 1 4.75 21.71 -6.96
N GLU A 2 6.06 21.49 -7.12
CA GLU A 2 6.65 20.89 -8.33
C GLU A 2 6.54 19.36 -8.21
N ILE A 3 5.99 18.69 -9.23
CA ILE A 3 5.84 17.22 -9.21
C ILE A 3 7.20 16.60 -9.57
N ASP A 4 7.80 15.86 -8.65
CA ASP A 4 8.99 15.05 -8.97
C ASP A 4 8.60 13.88 -9.88
N LYS A 5 8.75 14.11 -11.19
CA LYS A 5 8.42 13.14 -12.22
C LYS A 5 9.20 11.85 -12.09
N LYS A 6 10.45 11.88 -11.59
CA LYS A 6 11.27 10.68 -11.45
C LYS A 6 10.70 9.78 -10.36
N VAL A 7 10.34 10.37 -9.23
CA VAL A 7 9.67 9.65 -8.13
C VAL A 7 8.33 9.09 -8.60
N MET A 8 7.50 9.90 -9.28
CA MET A 8 6.20 9.43 -9.76
C MET A 8 6.32 8.25 -10.74
N MET A 9 7.29 8.28 -11.64
CA MET A 9 7.52 7.18 -12.58
C MET A 9 8.04 5.92 -11.88
N ALA A 10 8.82 6.08 -10.80
CA ALA A 10 9.27 4.96 -9.98
C ALA A 10 8.10 4.32 -9.20
N GLU A 11 7.19 5.13 -8.64
CA GLU A 11 5.96 4.64 -8.00
C GLU A 11 5.08 3.88 -8.98
N LEU A 12 4.86 4.43 -10.18
CA LEU A 12 4.06 3.80 -11.23
C LEU A 12 4.66 2.46 -11.68
N GLY A 13 5.94 2.44 -12.03
CA GLY A 13 6.62 1.23 -12.49
C GLY A 13 6.74 0.15 -11.39
N GLY A 14 7.00 0.57 -10.16
CA GLY A 14 7.04 -0.31 -9.01
C GLY A 14 5.68 -0.92 -8.69
N ALA A 15 4.63 -0.09 -8.60
CA ALA A 15 3.26 -0.56 -8.33
C ALA A 15 2.70 -1.47 -9.44
N PHE A 16 3.04 -1.20 -10.70
CA PHE A 16 2.75 -2.10 -11.82
C PHE A 16 3.36 -3.49 -11.57
N THR A 17 4.64 -3.54 -11.22
CA THR A 17 5.35 -4.81 -11.00
C THR A 17 4.80 -5.55 -9.78
N VAL A 18 4.53 -4.83 -8.68
CA VAL A 18 3.96 -5.43 -7.45
C VAL A 18 2.55 -5.95 -7.70
N SER A 19 1.72 -5.23 -8.45
CA SER A 19 0.35 -5.66 -8.77
C SER A 19 0.34 -6.92 -9.65
N LEU A 20 1.27 -7.04 -10.62
CA LEU A 20 1.45 -8.28 -11.37
C LEU A 20 1.91 -9.43 -10.47
N ALA A 21 2.87 -9.16 -9.57
CA ALA A 21 3.40 -10.16 -8.65
C ALA A 21 2.32 -10.65 -7.67
N LEU A 22 1.45 -9.78 -7.15
CA LEU A 22 0.34 -10.16 -6.27
C LEU A 22 -0.63 -11.15 -6.92
N GLY A 23 -0.89 -11.01 -8.23
CA GLY A 23 -1.76 -11.92 -8.97
C GLY A 23 -1.12 -13.27 -9.34
N ALA A 24 0.21 -13.40 -9.22
CA ALA A 24 0.96 -14.55 -9.74
C ALA A 24 1.78 -15.29 -8.69
N LEU A 25 2.17 -14.63 -7.59
CA LEU A 25 3.08 -15.12 -6.57
C LEU A 25 2.41 -15.06 -5.19
N GLY A 26 2.75 -16.02 -4.34
CA GLY A 26 2.39 -16.01 -2.93
C GLY A 26 3.63 -16.15 -2.05
N GLY A 27 3.47 -15.99 -0.74
CA GLY A 27 4.51 -16.31 0.24
C GLY A 27 5.87 -15.65 -0.02
N ILE A 28 6.94 -16.44 0.05
CA ILE A 28 8.32 -15.94 0.01
C ILE A 28 8.71 -15.39 -1.37
N GLU A 29 8.15 -15.95 -2.45
CA GLU A 29 8.37 -15.51 -3.82
C GLU A 29 7.92 -14.06 -4.00
N TRP A 30 6.75 -13.73 -3.44
CA TRP A 30 6.24 -12.36 -3.45
C TRP A 30 7.14 -11.41 -2.65
N ALA A 31 7.61 -11.83 -1.47
CA ALA A 31 8.50 -11.02 -0.65
C ALA A 31 9.85 -10.74 -1.35
N ILE A 32 10.42 -11.75 -2.01
CA ILE A 32 11.63 -11.57 -2.81
C ILE A 32 11.38 -10.61 -3.98
N ALA A 33 10.27 -10.78 -4.70
CA ALA A 33 9.90 -9.89 -5.79
C ALA A 33 9.78 -8.43 -5.32
N LEU A 34 9.13 -8.20 -4.19
CA LEU A 34 8.99 -6.86 -3.61
C LEU A 34 10.34 -6.27 -3.20
N ALA A 35 11.23 -7.04 -2.56
CA ALA A 35 12.58 -6.59 -2.24
C ALA A 35 13.34 -6.15 -3.50
N VAL A 36 13.24 -6.92 -4.59
CA VAL A 36 13.84 -6.58 -5.88
C VAL A 36 13.23 -5.31 -6.46
N VAL A 37 11.91 -5.14 -6.39
CA VAL A 37 11.23 -3.91 -6.84
C VAL A 37 11.76 -2.70 -6.10
N TRP A 38 11.84 -2.73 -4.77
CA TRP A 38 12.37 -1.59 -4.00
C TRP A 38 13.84 -1.28 -4.32
N MET A 39 14.66 -2.29 -4.61
CA MET A 39 16.05 -2.06 -5.05
C MET A 39 16.10 -1.45 -6.46
N ALA A 40 15.24 -1.90 -7.38
CA ALA A 40 15.20 -1.40 -8.75
C ALA A 40 14.62 0.03 -8.84
N PHE A 41 13.63 0.33 -8.01
CA PHE A 41 12.93 1.61 -7.93
C PHE A 41 13.27 2.35 -6.64
N ALA A 42 14.57 2.53 -6.38
CA ALA A 42 15.07 3.13 -5.15
C ALA A 42 14.39 4.49 -4.85
N GLY A 43 13.86 4.62 -3.63
CA GLY A 43 13.13 5.80 -3.16
C GLY A 43 11.62 5.80 -3.46
N ALA A 44 11.09 4.78 -4.17
CA ALA A 44 9.66 4.57 -4.32
C ALA A 44 9.10 3.74 -3.17
N HIS A 45 7.88 4.08 -2.74
CA HIS A 45 7.14 3.35 -1.71
C HIS A 45 6.49 2.09 -2.29
N VAL A 46 6.00 2.18 -3.54
CA VAL A 46 5.34 1.17 -4.40
C VAL A 46 4.08 0.52 -3.86
N LEU A 47 3.84 0.62 -2.55
CA LEU A 47 2.69 0.12 -1.82
C LEU A 47 1.98 1.28 -1.10
N PRO A 48 0.64 1.37 -1.18
CA PRO A 48 -0.11 2.42 -0.49
C PRO A 48 0.12 2.46 1.02
N VAL A 49 0.17 1.30 1.68
CA VAL A 49 0.41 1.20 3.13
C VAL A 49 1.73 1.86 3.54
N VAL A 50 2.77 1.75 2.71
CA VAL A 50 4.09 2.36 2.96
C VAL A 50 4.01 3.87 2.81
N THR A 51 3.29 4.35 1.78
CA THR A 51 3.03 5.77 1.61
C THR A 51 2.28 6.37 2.79
N TRP A 52 1.28 5.68 3.33
CA TRP A 52 0.58 6.10 4.54
C TRP A 52 1.47 6.13 5.77
N CYS A 53 2.39 5.17 5.94
CA CYS A 53 3.39 5.22 7.00
C CYS A 53 4.27 6.47 6.89
N HIS A 54 4.77 6.82 5.70
CA HIS A 54 5.52 8.06 5.50
C HIS A 54 4.68 9.31 5.79
N MET A 55 3.42 9.33 5.35
CA MET A 55 2.52 10.46 5.60
C MET A 55 2.32 10.70 7.09
N LEU A 56 2.07 9.64 7.86
CA LEU A 56 1.71 9.74 9.28
C LEU A 56 2.92 9.83 10.22
N THR A 57 4.11 9.43 9.77
CA THR A 57 5.36 9.54 10.55
C THR A 57 6.22 10.76 10.16
N GLY A 58 5.91 11.41 9.04
CA GLY A 58 6.52 12.67 8.63
C GLY A 58 5.96 13.90 9.35
N ASP A 59 6.27 15.09 8.83
CA ASP A 59 5.69 16.34 9.33
C ASP A 59 4.21 16.45 8.94
N LEU A 60 3.33 16.22 9.92
CA LEU A 60 1.87 16.28 9.72
C LEU A 60 1.36 17.68 9.37
N SER A 61 2.14 18.73 9.65
CA SER A 61 1.78 20.11 9.32
C SER A 61 2.18 20.52 7.89
N ASP A 62 3.02 19.72 7.23
CA ASP A 62 3.53 20.01 5.88
C ASP A 62 2.54 19.55 4.80
N GLY A 63 1.67 20.47 4.38
CA GLY A 63 0.68 20.22 3.33
C GLY A 63 1.28 19.92 1.95
N GLU A 64 2.42 20.52 1.59
CA GLU A 64 2.99 20.36 0.23
C GLU A 64 4.02 19.23 0.16
N GLY A 65 5.01 19.23 1.06
CA GLY A 65 6.14 18.30 1.03
C GLY A 65 5.81 16.92 1.58
N ASN A 66 4.83 16.81 2.48
CA ASN A 66 4.37 15.53 3.02
C ASN A 66 3.04 15.12 2.37
N TRP A 67 1.94 15.84 2.63
CA TRP A 67 0.61 15.39 2.21
C TRP A 67 0.42 15.37 0.70
N ALA A 68 0.67 16.48 0.00
CA ALA A 68 0.45 16.54 -1.44
C ALA A 68 1.45 15.66 -2.21
N ALA A 69 2.72 15.66 -1.83
CA ALA A 69 3.74 14.83 -2.47
C ALA A 69 3.42 13.33 -2.35
N ASN A 70 3.06 12.86 -1.15
CA ASN A 70 2.68 11.46 -0.94
C ASN A 70 1.32 11.11 -1.55
N GLY A 71 0.35 12.05 -1.54
CA GLY A 71 -0.90 11.90 -2.26
C GLY A 71 -0.68 11.64 -3.76
N MET A 72 0.27 12.34 -4.38
CA MET A 72 0.65 12.08 -5.77
C MET A 72 1.32 10.71 -5.97
N ARG A 73 2.10 10.23 -4.99
CA ARG A 73 2.63 8.85 -5.00
C ARG A 73 1.50 7.82 -5.00
N LEU A 74 0.48 8.00 -4.14
CA LEU A 74 -0.70 7.13 -4.11
C LEU A 74 -1.42 7.09 -5.48
N VAL A 75 -1.60 8.24 -6.13
CA VAL A 75 -2.18 8.30 -7.48
C VAL A 75 -1.31 7.55 -8.49
N ALA A 76 0.01 7.76 -8.47
CA ALA A 76 0.93 7.06 -9.37
C ALA A 76 0.89 5.53 -9.17
N GLN A 77 0.76 5.07 -7.93
CA GLN A 77 0.62 3.66 -7.59
C GLN A 77 -0.67 3.06 -8.18
N VAL A 78 -1.80 3.76 -8.06
CA VAL A 78 -3.07 3.33 -8.67
C VAL A 78 -2.94 3.25 -10.20
N ILE A 79 -2.30 4.23 -10.85
CA ILE A 79 -2.07 4.19 -12.30
C ILE A 79 -1.21 2.99 -12.70
N GLY A 80 -0.14 2.72 -11.95
CA GLY A 80 0.70 1.53 -12.17
C GLY A 80 -0.09 0.23 -12.04
N ALA A 81 -0.94 0.13 -11.02
CA ALA A 81 -1.81 -1.02 -10.80
C ALA A 81 -2.89 -1.17 -11.88
N ILE A 82 -3.45 -0.07 -12.41
CA ILE A 82 -4.40 -0.11 -13.56
C ILE A 82 -3.74 -0.78 -14.76
N LEU A 83 -2.50 -0.40 -15.09
CA LEU A 83 -1.77 -1.03 -16.18
C LEU A 83 -1.56 -2.53 -15.94
N ALA A 84 -1.28 -2.94 -14.70
CA ALA A 84 -1.10 -4.34 -14.34
C ALA A 84 -2.41 -5.14 -14.48
N VAL A 85 -3.52 -4.61 -13.99
CA VAL A 85 -4.85 -5.24 -14.13
C VAL A 85 -5.23 -5.36 -15.60
N LEU A 86 -5.05 -4.31 -16.41
CA LEU A 86 -5.32 -4.37 -17.85
C LEU A 86 -4.45 -5.42 -18.56
N CYS A 87 -3.16 -5.51 -18.23
CA CYS A 87 -2.30 -6.56 -18.77
C CYS A 87 -2.73 -7.96 -18.32
N GLY A 88 -3.02 -8.14 -17.03
CA GLY A 88 -3.39 -9.43 -16.45
C GLY A 88 -4.74 -9.95 -16.94
N THR A 89 -5.68 -9.05 -17.20
CA THR A 89 -7.01 -9.37 -17.74
C THR A 89 -7.08 -9.42 -19.26
N GLN A 90 -5.95 -9.20 -19.95
CA GLN A 90 -5.90 -9.07 -21.41
C GLN A 90 -6.91 -8.01 -21.90
N PHE A 91 -6.93 -6.85 -21.25
CA PHE A 91 -7.87 -5.75 -21.50
C PHE A 91 -9.35 -6.16 -21.39
N GLY A 92 -9.66 -7.03 -20.43
CA GLY A 92 -11.02 -7.49 -20.14
C GLY A 92 -11.46 -8.74 -20.91
N GLU A 93 -10.58 -9.36 -21.70
CA GLU A 93 -10.87 -10.68 -22.30
C GLU A 93 -10.93 -11.80 -21.24
N ILE A 94 -10.22 -11.64 -20.12
CA ILE A 94 -10.24 -12.57 -18.98
C ILE A 94 -11.08 -11.95 -17.84
N GLU A 95 -12.16 -12.63 -17.48
CA GLU A 95 -12.93 -12.32 -16.28
C GLU A 95 -12.17 -12.80 -15.03
N THR A 96 -12.08 -11.93 -14.02
CA THR A 96 -11.33 -12.21 -12.78
C THR A 96 -12.19 -12.74 -11.65
N GLY A 97 -13.53 -12.62 -11.77
CA GLY A 97 -14.45 -12.85 -10.66
C GLY A 97 -14.26 -11.86 -9.50
N TRP A 98 -13.53 -10.76 -9.73
CA TRP A 98 -13.36 -9.70 -8.74
C TRP A 98 -14.70 -9.04 -8.44
N ALA A 99 -14.93 -8.77 -7.18
CA ALA A 99 -16.06 -7.99 -6.69
C ALA A 99 -15.54 -7.04 -5.60
N ALA A 100 -16.12 -5.84 -5.53
CA ALA A 100 -15.79 -4.91 -4.47
C ALA A 100 -16.11 -5.54 -3.10
N THR A 101 -15.18 -5.37 -2.16
CA THR A 101 -15.42 -5.75 -0.77
C THR A 101 -16.24 -4.66 -0.09
N ASP A 102 -17.22 -5.07 0.72
CA ASP A 102 -18.04 -4.15 1.50
C ASP A 102 -17.19 -3.19 2.36
N MET A 103 -17.70 -1.98 2.58
CA MET A 103 -17.03 -0.94 3.37
C MET A 103 -16.92 -1.37 4.83
N TRP A 104 -15.76 -1.87 5.26
CA TRP A 104 -15.63 -2.52 6.57
C TRP A 104 -15.89 -1.59 7.75
N ILE A 105 -15.73 -0.28 7.57
CA ILE A 105 -15.91 0.71 8.64
C ILE A 105 -17.35 0.80 9.14
N THR A 106 -18.35 0.40 8.33
CA THR A 106 -19.77 0.38 8.78
C THR A 106 -20.02 -0.65 9.87
N ASP A 107 -19.22 -1.72 9.89
CA ASP A 107 -19.38 -2.86 10.80
C ASP A 107 -18.20 -2.96 11.79
N ILE A 108 -17.47 -1.86 12.01
CA ILE A 108 -16.30 -1.83 12.91
C ILE A 108 -16.64 -2.30 14.33
N ALA A 109 -17.88 -2.12 14.78
CA ALA A 109 -18.33 -2.55 16.11
C ALA A 109 -18.18 -4.07 16.31
N ASP A 110 -18.32 -4.86 15.24
CA ASP A 110 -18.20 -6.32 15.28
C ASP A 110 -16.78 -6.80 14.88
N GLY A 111 -16.01 -5.93 14.21
CA GLY A 111 -14.70 -6.25 13.61
C GLY A 111 -13.49 -5.53 14.19
N TYR A 112 -13.62 -4.76 15.28
CA TYR A 112 -12.55 -3.86 15.76
C TYR A 112 -11.21 -4.55 16.07
N TRP A 113 -11.20 -5.85 16.39
CA TRP A 113 -9.96 -6.60 16.58
C TRP A 113 -9.11 -6.70 15.31
N ALA A 114 -9.72 -6.79 14.13
CA ALA A 114 -8.98 -6.78 12.87
C ALA A 114 -8.21 -5.46 12.72
N VAL A 115 -8.86 -4.33 13.02
CA VAL A 115 -8.25 -3.00 13.00
C VAL A 115 -7.10 -2.89 14.01
N ILE A 116 -7.27 -3.41 15.24
CA ILE A 116 -6.20 -3.43 16.25
C ILE A 116 -4.99 -4.23 15.74
N TRP A 117 -5.21 -5.37 15.09
CA TRP A 117 -4.13 -6.16 14.50
C TRP A 117 -3.42 -5.42 13.36
N THR A 118 -4.16 -4.72 12.49
CA THR A 118 -3.58 -3.90 11.43
C THR A 118 -2.71 -2.76 11.98
N ILE A 119 -3.20 -2.06 13.01
CA ILE A 119 -2.42 -1.01 13.70
C ILE A 119 -1.16 -1.62 14.35
N THR A 120 -1.30 -2.78 15.01
CA THR A 120 -0.16 -3.46 15.64
C THR A 120 0.87 -3.90 14.61
N ALA A 121 0.42 -4.45 13.48
CA ALA A 121 1.27 -4.85 12.37
C ALA A 121 2.03 -3.66 11.79
N GLY A 122 1.35 -2.52 11.59
CA GLY A 122 1.99 -1.27 11.15
C GLY A 122 3.05 -0.77 12.13
N ALA A 123 2.77 -0.82 13.43
CA ALA A 123 3.73 -0.40 14.46
C ALA A 123 5.00 -1.26 14.44
N VAL A 124 4.86 -2.59 14.40
CA VAL A 124 6.00 -3.52 14.41
C VAL A 124 6.75 -3.46 13.08
N TRP A 125 6.02 -3.53 11.96
CA TRP A 125 6.63 -3.54 10.64
C TRP A 125 7.42 -2.27 10.35
N TRP A 126 6.88 -1.10 10.72
CA TRP A 126 7.57 0.17 10.47
C TRP A 126 8.90 0.27 11.21
N GLN A 127 8.98 -0.27 12.43
CA GLN A 127 10.24 -0.34 13.17
C GLN A 127 11.26 -1.25 12.48
N MET A 128 10.82 -2.39 11.92
CA MET A 128 11.70 -3.24 11.11
C MET A 128 12.16 -2.52 9.84
N HIS A 129 11.25 -1.86 9.14
CA HIS A 129 11.50 -1.15 7.90
C HIS A 129 12.55 -0.04 8.07
N THR A 130 12.37 0.80 9.09
CA THR A 130 13.21 1.99 9.31
C THR A 130 14.52 1.70 10.04
N ARG A 131 14.56 0.72 10.96
CA ARG A 131 15.79 0.43 11.73
C ARG A 131 16.77 -0.47 11.00
N CYS A 132 16.29 -1.42 10.23
CA CYS A 132 17.16 -2.33 9.50
C CYS A 132 17.66 -1.73 8.17
N ASP A 133 16.97 -0.70 7.66
CA ASP A 133 17.33 0.11 6.49
C ASP A 133 17.78 -0.75 5.30
N THR A 134 17.01 -1.80 5.02
CA THR A 134 17.27 -2.68 3.87
C THR A 134 15.95 -3.15 3.25
N PRO A 135 15.84 -3.10 1.91
CA PRO A 135 14.66 -3.60 1.19
C PRO A 135 14.33 -5.06 1.53
N TRP A 136 15.34 -5.89 1.80
CA TRP A 136 15.16 -7.30 2.12
C TRP A 136 14.42 -7.53 3.44
N VAL A 137 14.87 -6.88 4.51
CA VAL A 137 14.24 -7.02 5.84
C VAL A 137 12.84 -6.40 5.82
N SER A 138 12.67 -5.31 5.08
CA SER A 138 11.35 -4.69 4.88
C SER A 138 10.36 -5.65 4.23
N ALA A 139 10.78 -6.34 3.16
CA ALA A 139 9.92 -7.26 2.43
C ALA A 139 9.65 -8.55 3.20
N VAL A 140 10.66 -9.10 3.90
CA VAL A 140 10.47 -10.22 4.83
C VAL A 140 9.57 -9.81 6.00
N GLY A 141 9.66 -8.58 6.49
CA GLY A 141 8.73 -8.04 7.46
C GLY A 141 7.28 -8.06 6.96
N LEU A 142 7.05 -7.71 5.69
CA LEU A 142 5.73 -7.84 5.07
C LEU A 142 5.32 -9.29 4.81
N LEU A 143 6.26 -10.22 4.61
CA LEU A 143 5.94 -11.65 4.59
C LEU A 143 5.36 -12.12 5.94
N LEU A 144 5.93 -11.62 7.04
CA LEU A 144 5.54 -12.00 8.40
C LEU A 144 4.21 -11.36 8.83
N LEU A 145 4.04 -10.08 8.52
CA LEU A 145 2.95 -9.25 9.05
C LEU A 145 1.89 -8.88 8.01
N GLY A 146 2.15 -9.14 6.73
CA GLY A 146 1.31 -8.74 5.60
C GLY A 146 -0.07 -9.38 5.62
N GLY A 147 -0.25 -10.55 6.22
CA GLY A 147 -1.58 -11.15 6.41
C GLY A 147 -2.49 -10.34 7.34
N MET A 148 -1.96 -9.36 8.08
CA MET A 148 -2.71 -8.45 8.96
C MET A 148 -2.91 -7.06 8.34
N MET A 149 -2.46 -6.85 7.09
CA MET A 149 -2.45 -5.55 6.41
C MET A 149 -2.92 -5.69 4.95
N THR A 150 -3.62 -4.71 4.41
CA THR A 150 -4.04 -4.76 2.99
C THR A 150 -2.89 -4.34 2.07
N LEU A 151 -2.17 -5.33 1.53
CA LEU A 151 -1.06 -5.09 0.60
C LEU A 151 -1.51 -4.93 -0.87
N SER A 152 -2.75 -5.32 -1.19
CA SER A 152 -3.34 -5.23 -2.52
C SER A 152 -4.02 -3.89 -2.83
N GLY A 153 -3.98 -2.90 -1.92
CA GLY A 153 -4.83 -1.71 -2.02
C GLY A 153 -4.78 -0.96 -3.36
N ALA A 154 -3.61 -0.85 -4.00
CA ALA A 154 -3.50 -0.23 -5.32
C ALA A 154 -4.17 -1.08 -6.41
N THR A 155 -4.04 -2.41 -6.32
CA THR A 155 -4.68 -3.39 -7.20
C THR A 155 -6.19 -3.42 -7.03
N GLU A 156 -6.71 -3.31 -5.80
CA GLU A 156 -8.17 -3.21 -5.54
C GLU A 156 -8.77 -1.94 -6.18
N MET A 157 -8.14 -0.78 -5.94
CA MET A 157 -8.56 0.48 -6.57
C MET A 157 -8.50 0.39 -8.10
N ALA A 158 -7.43 -0.20 -8.64
CA ALA A 158 -7.30 -0.41 -10.07
C ALA A 158 -8.41 -1.31 -10.62
N ALA A 159 -8.71 -2.43 -9.95
CA ALA A 159 -9.77 -3.35 -10.34
C ALA A 159 -11.12 -2.64 -10.41
N SER A 160 -11.52 -1.92 -9.35
CA SER A 160 -12.75 -1.11 -9.32
C SER A 160 -12.82 -0.08 -10.45
N ILE A 161 -11.73 0.65 -10.72
CA ILE A 161 -11.69 1.64 -11.81
C ILE A 161 -11.85 0.96 -13.17
N THR A 162 -11.16 -0.16 -13.39
CA THR A 162 -11.22 -0.90 -14.67
C THR A 162 -12.54 -1.66 -14.88
N SER A 163 -13.29 -1.92 -13.81
CA SER A 163 -14.65 -2.50 -13.86
C SER A 163 -15.74 -1.43 -13.95
N MET A 164 -15.45 -0.28 -14.57
CA MET A 164 -16.38 0.84 -14.75
C MET A 164 -16.83 1.50 -13.42
N GLY A 165 -16.02 1.39 -12.36
CA GLY A 165 -16.28 1.98 -11.06
C GLY A 165 -17.17 1.11 -10.15
N ASP A 166 -17.20 -0.21 -10.37
CA ASP A 166 -17.97 -1.12 -9.52
C ASP A 166 -17.49 -1.04 -8.05
N GLY A 167 -18.43 -0.83 -7.14
CA GLY A 167 -18.17 -0.59 -5.71
C GLY A 167 -17.09 0.45 -5.41
N ILE A 168 -16.94 1.49 -6.23
CA ILE A 168 -15.84 2.47 -6.11
C ILE A 168 -15.83 3.19 -4.75
N VAL A 169 -17.00 3.43 -4.15
CA VAL A 169 -17.10 4.09 -2.84
C VAL A 169 -16.53 3.18 -1.76
N ASP A 170 -16.95 1.91 -1.73
CA ASP A 170 -16.51 0.94 -0.74
C ASP A 170 -15.02 0.66 -0.87
N THR A 171 -14.55 0.47 -2.11
CA THR A 171 -13.14 0.24 -2.44
C THR A 171 -12.29 1.45 -2.05
N LEU A 172 -12.74 2.67 -2.32
CA LEU A 172 -12.01 3.90 -1.97
C LEU A 172 -11.89 4.06 -0.46
N VAL A 173 -12.98 3.83 0.28
CA VAL A 173 -12.96 3.96 1.75
C VAL A 173 -12.04 2.91 2.35
N ASN A 174 -12.15 1.65 1.93
CA ASN A 174 -11.27 0.58 2.39
C ASN A 174 -9.81 0.89 2.05
N TRP A 175 -9.50 1.33 0.83
CA TRP A 175 -8.14 1.70 0.41
C TRP A 175 -7.52 2.80 1.27
N ILE A 176 -8.30 3.84 1.61
CA ILE A 176 -7.85 4.92 2.50
C ILE A 176 -7.64 4.40 3.91
N LEU A 177 -8.65 3.73 4.48
CA LEU A 177 -8.64 3.36 5.89
C LEU A 177 -7.62 2.25 6.17
N ASP A 178 -7.48 1.25 5.30
CA ASP A 178 -6.51 0.18 5.47
C ASP A 178 -5.08 0.74 5.52
N GLY A 179 -4.76 1.65 4.60
CA GLY A 179 -3.47 2.34 4.59
C GLY A 179 -3.27 3.22 5.81
N ALA A 180 -4.28 4.04 6.15
CA ALA A 180 -4.22 4.93 7.29
C ALA A 180 -4.08 4.19 8.64
N MET A 181 -4.71 3.04 8.81
CA MET A 181 -4.58 2.23 10.04
C MET A 181 -3.17 1.65 10.20
N VAL A 182 -2.56 1.19 9.10
CA VAL A 182 -1.14 0.77 9.12
C VAL A 182 -0.23 1.96 9.45
N GLY A 183 -0.45 3.11 8.82
CA GLY A 183 0.34 4.31 9.09
C GLY A 183 0.14 4.88 10.51
N LEU A 184 -1.06 4.75 11.09
CA LEU A 184 -1.31 5.08 12.49
C LEU A 184 -0.50 4.17 13.41
N GLY A 185 -0.46 2.87 13.09
CA GLY A 185 0.45 1.92 13.73
C GLY A 185 1.90 2.38 13.68
N ALA A 186 2.39 2.75 12.50
CA ALA A 186 3.74 3.25 12.31
C ALA A 186 4.03 4.48 13.19
N LEU A 187 3.12 5.46 13.24
CA LEU A 187 3.22 6.63 14.12
C LEU A 187 3.28 6.25 15.60
N ILE A 188 2.41 5.36 16.05
CA ILE A 188 2.44 4.85 17.43
C ILE A 188 3.79 4.21 17.72
N GLY A 189 4.31 3.38 16.82
CA GLY A 189 5.63 2.75 16.95
C GLY A 189 6.76 3.77 17.10
N VAL A 190 6.77 4.83 16.27
CA VAL A 190 7.75 5.93 16.38
C VAL A 190 7.62 6.63 17.73
N LYS A 191 6.41 6.93 18.19
CA LYS A 191 6.19 7.63 19.46
C LYS A 191 6.55 6.79 20.69
N ILE A 192 6.37 5.48 20.63
CA ILE A 192 6.84 4.57 21.68
C ILE A 192 8.38 4.59 21.74
N ASP A 193 9.05 4.56 20.59
CA ASP A 193 10.51 4.61 20.54
C ASP A 193 11.08 5.94 21.06
N GLU A 194 10.48 7.07 20.69
CA GLU A 194 10.86 8.39 21.21
C GLU A 194 10.75 8.51 22.74
N ALA A 195 9.89 7.69 23.37
CA ALA A 195 9.62 7.73 24.80
C ALA A 195 10.58 6.88 25.65
N ILE A 196 11.46 6.08 25.03
CA ILE A 196 12.43 5.20 25.70
C ILE A 196 13.84 5.76 25.55
#